data_AF-A0A521TZ68-F1
#
_entry.id   AF-A0A521TZ68-F1
#
_cell.length_a   1.000
_cell.length_b   1.000
_cell.length_c   1.000
_cell.angle_alpha   90.00
_cell.angle_beta   90.00
_cell.angle_gamma   90.00
#
_symmetry.space_group_name_H-M   'P 1'
#
loop_
_entity.id
_entity.type
_entity.pdbx_description
1 polymer ?
#
loop_
_entity_poly.entity_id
_entity_poly.type
_entity_poly.pdbx_seq_one_letter_code
_entity_poly.pdbx_strand_id
1 'polypeptide(L)'
;MSLECAHCGTRCPEGSPRCPKCLRATHLMPVVDAPAPKPHRTRVVLAVVGLLLVLGGGGAWHTLRSRRALDQVRPIPTEVPPQANDPLAAGAELQEVVARVRAERDPVARARRAAELVHQRRQAAVVGEGEGAPAPRSPELVWRVLPSARERVSSLDLARLVATLLRSAGDPGVTVAERTAPARSDEPVDPTGMLGSFVVRAGDHVVEVADGTLTAQASVAHQSLDNAALAGAIAAQSALELATNGGPRDRALQYASSAVDAWGASPTPLLARARVWIEVGGSSGLDLADSDLRAAIALRDDPAAHLARARVLLAMDRLAEAATESLRAARMAPAWGTAGLAMIALRPVLERLDASAPEGCDGLRRGRAPWTDDAYALCAPDVPEEARRASATRLLAGSDDPLRAAYAVRTLGADAARSLHDRLRSGPQREAARWLMLMGRGELAALVLGDVDGGR
;
A
#
# COMPACT_ATOMS: atom_id res chain seq x y z
N MET A 1 -25.49 -49.63 -20.50
CA MET A 1 -26.00 -48.37 -19.89
C MET A 1 -24.80 -47.64 -19.33
N SER A 2 -24.53 -46.40 -19.75
CA SER A 2 -23.42 -45.60 -19.22
C SER A 2 -23.87 -44.89 -17.94
N LEU A 3 -23.09 -45.01 -16.87
CA LEU A 3 -23.36 -44.39 -15.57
C LEU A 3 -22.59 -43.06 -15.47
N GLU A 4 -23.24 -42.05 -14.90
CA GLU A 4 -22.60 -40.76 -14.59
C GLU A 4 -21.81 -40.86 -13.28
N CYS A 5 -20.61 -40.28 -13.27
CA CYS A 5 -19.74 -40.26 -12.11
C CYS A 5 -20.44 -39.53 -10.95
N ALA A 6 -20.61 -40.20 -9.81
CA ALA A 6 -21.29 -39.64 -8.65
C ALA A 6 -20.59 -38.41 -8.05
N HIS A 7 -19.34 -38.13 -8.44
CA HIS A 7 -18.55 -37.04 -7.86
C HIS A 7 -18.41 -35.82 -8.78
N CYS A 8 -18.43 -36.00 -10.10
CA CYS A 8 -18.23 -34.90 -11.05
C CYS A 8 -19.18 -34.90 -12.26
N GLY A 9 -20.17 -35.81 -12.28
CA GLY A 9 -21.21 -35.87 -13.32
C GLY A 9 -20.74 -36.35 -14.70
N THR A 10 -19.46 -36.66 -14.89
CA THR A 10 -18.97 -37.13 -16.21
C THR A 10 -19.34 -38.59 -16.47
N ARG A 11 -19.76 -38.91 -17.70
CA ARG A 11 -20.09 -40.29 -18.09
C ARG A 11 -18.85 -41.18 -18.04
N CYS A 12 -18.96 -42.28 -17.30
CA CYS A 12 -17.88 -43.25 -17.16
C CYS A 12 -18.02 -44.35 -18.23
N PRO A 13 -17.01 -44.54 -19.10
CA PRO A 13 -17.07 -45.54 -20.17
C PRO A 13 -17.10 -46.99 -19.65
N GLU A 14 -16.63 -47.22 -18.43
CA GLU A 14 -16.49 -48.56 -17.83
C GLU A 14 -17.64 -48.92 -16.88
N GLY A 15 -18.66 -48.07 -16.76
CA GLY A 15 -19.81 -48.32 -15.86
C GLY A 15 -19.47 -48.25 -14.36
N SER A 16 -18.30 -47.72 -13.99
CA SER A 16 -17.93 -47.48 -12.59
C SER A 16 -18.68 -46.27 -11.99
N PRO A 17 -18.97 -46.27 -10.67
CA PRO A 17 -19.64 -45.14 -10.01
C PRO A 17 -18.75 -43.89 -9.86
N ARG A 18 -17.44 -44.01 -10.12
CA ARG A 18 -16.46 -42.90 -10.10
C ARG A 18 -15.53 -42.98 -11.30
N CYS A 19 -15.24 -41.84 -11.92
CA CYS A 19 -14.35 -41.77 -13.08
C CYS A 19 -12.86 -41.88 -12.66
N PRO A 20 -11.96 -42.32 -13.57
CA PRO A 20 -10.54 -42.47 -13.27
C PRO A 20 -9.87 -41.17 -12.77
N LYS A 21 -10.35 -40.00 -13.21
CA LYS A 21 -9.85 -38.70 -12.76
C LYS A 21 -10.19 -38.45 -11.29
N CYS A 22 -11.42 -38.72 -10.87
CA CYS A 22 -11.83 -38.59 -9.47
C CYS A 22 -11.17 -39.63 -8.56
N LEU A 23 -10.94 -40.85 -9.06
CA LEU A 23 -10.21 -41.88 -8.31
C LEU A 23 -8.74 -41.48 -8.03
N ARG A 24 -8.07 -40.83 -9.00
CA ARG A 24 -6.71 -40.28 -8.78
C ARG A 24 -6.72 -39.08 -7.84
N ALA A 25 -7.66 -38.15 -8.00
CA ALA A 25 -7.74 -36.95 -7.17
C ALA A 25 -8.06 -37.26 -5.70
N THR A 26 -8.72 -38.39 -5.43
CA THR A 26 -9.04 -38.85 -4.07
C THR A 26 -8.02 -39.85 -3.51
N HIS A 27 -6.88 -40.06 -4.20
CA HIS A 27 -5.83 -41.03 -3.82
C HIS A 27 -6.31 -42.48 -3.65
N LEU A 28 -7.46 -42.84 -4.23
CA LEU A 28 -8.04 -44.19 -4.18
C LEU A 28 -7.52 -45.11 -5.29
N MET A 29 -6.70 -44.58 -6.20
CA MET A 29 -5.92 -45.35 -7.17
C MET A 29 -4.42 -45.05 -6.97
N PRO A 30 -3.57 -46.05 -6.71
CA PRO A 30 -2.13 -45.85 -6.77
C PRO A 30 -1.69 -45.56 -8.21
N VAL A 31 -0.75 -44.62 -8.36
CA VAL A 31 -0.10 -44.32 -9.65
C VAL A 31 0.80 -45.50 -10.00
N VAL A 32 0.40 -46.30 -10.99
CA VAL A 32 1.27 -47.35 -11.53
C VAL A 32 2.25 -46.68 -12.48
N ASP A 33 3.55 -46.81 -12.17
CA ASP A 33 4.64 -46.40 -13.06
C ASP A 33 4.52 -47.11 -14.41
N ALA A 34 4.42 -46.33 -15.48
CA ALA A 34 4.36 -46.85 -16.84
C ALA A 34 5.71 -47.48 -17.24
N PRO A 35 5.71 -48.61 -17.98
CA PRO A 35 6.94 -49.25 -18.42
C PRO A 35 7.70 -48.37 -19.43
N ALA A 36 9.03 -48.31 -19.28
CA ALA A 36 9.93 -47.52 -20.09
C ALA A 36 9.80 -47.82 -21.60
N PRO A 37 9.67 -46.79 -22.47
CA PRO A 37 9.63 -47.01 -23.92
C PRO A 37 11.02 -47.36 -24.47
N LYS A 38 11.07 -48.35 -25.37
CA LYS A 38 12.28 -48.79 -26.08
C LYS A 38 12.89 -47.65 -26.93
N PRO A 39 14.23 -47.58 -27.06
CA PRO A 39 14.91 -46.41 -27.60
C PRO A 39 14.89 -46.39 -29.14
N HIS A 40 14.15 -45.45 -29.73
CA HIS A 40 14.38 -45.01 -31.11
C HIS A 40 15.35 -43.81 -31.11
N ARG A 41 16.66 -44.11 -31.10
CA ARG A 41 17.77 -43.14 -30.99
C ARG A 41 17.70 -41.98 -32.00
N THR A 42 17.12 -42.16 -33.18
CA THR A 42 17.13 -41.15 -34.24
C THR A 42 16.08 -40.04 -34.06
N ARG A 43 14.94 -40.33 -33.41
CA ARG A 43 13.89 -39.32 -33.19
C ARG A 43 14.16 -38.46 -31.96
N VAL A 44 14.81 -39.00 -30.94
CA VAL A 44 15.20 -38.25 -29.73
C VAL A 44 16.27 -37.21 -30.06
N VAL A 45 17.25 -37.55 -30.91
CA VAL A 45 18.29 -36.59 -31.32
C VAL A 45 17.69 -35.43 -32.12
N LEU A 46 16.76 -35.70 -33.05
CA LEU A 46 16.07 -34.63 -33.78
C LEU A 46 15.18 -33.76 -32.88
N ALA A 47 14.50 -34.35 -31.89
CA ALA A 47 13.70 -33.59 -30.93
C ALA A 47 14.58 -32.74 -30.00
N VAL A 48 15.72 -33.25 -29.55
CA VAL A 48 16.66 -32.51 -28.69
C VAL A 48 17.38 -31.42 -29.48
N VAL A 49 17.79 -31.67 -30.72
CA VAL A 49 18.38 -30.64 -31.60
C VAL A 49 17.34 -29.57 -31.95
N GLY A 50 16.09 -29.96 -32.23
CA GLY A 50 14.98 -29.03 -32.43
C GLY A 50 14.71 -28.17 -31.19
N LEU A 51 14.68 -28.78 -30.00
CA LEU A 51 14.49 -28.07 -28.74
C LEU A 51 15.66 -27.13 -28.43
N LEU A 52 16.91 -27.53 -28.69
CA LEU A 52 18.10 -26.70 -28.51
C LEU A 52 18.16 -25.55 -29.52
N LEU A 53 17.69 -25.75 -30.76
CA LEU A 53 17.56 -24.67 -31.75
C LEU A 53 16.44 -23.69 -31.40
N VAL A 54 15.32 -24.16 -30.82
CA VAL A 54 14.23 -23.29 -30.34
C VAL A 54 14.63 -22.52 -29.08
N LEU A 55 15.32 -23.16 -28.13
CA LEU A 55 15.80 -22.50 -26.91
C LEU A 55 16.99 -21.57 -27.18
N GLY A 56 17.93 -21.98 -28.03
CA GLY A 56 19.08 -21.17 -28.45
C GLY A 56 18.68 -20.01 -29.38
N GLY A 57 17.79 -20.27 -30.34
CA GLY A 57 17.26 -19.24 -31.24
C GLY A 57 16.30 -18.27 -30.54
N GLY A 58 15.48 -18.76 -29.60
CA GLY A 58 14.61 -17.94 -28.77
C GLY A 58 15.40 -17.04 -27.82
N GLY A 59 16.44 -17.57 -27.16
CA GLY A 59 17.34 -16.77 -26.31
C GLY A 59 18.14 -15.72 -27.08
N ALA A 60 18.64 -16.06 -28.27
CA ALA A 60 19.36 -15.12 -29.13
C ALA A 60 18.44 -14.04 -29.71
N TRP A 61 17.22 -14.40 -30.15
CA TRP A 61 16.22 -13.43 -30.62
C TRP A 61 15.77 -12.50 -29.50
N HIS A 62 15.53 -13.03 -28.29
CA HIS A 62 15.10 -12.21 -27.16
C HIS A 62 16.22 -11.25 -26.74
N THR A 63 17.48 -11.70 -26.69
CA THR A 63 18.62 -10.82 -26.36
C THR A 63 18.93 -9.79 -27.45
N LEU A 64 18.79 -10.13 -28.75
CA LEU A 64 18.91 -9.17 -29.85
C LEU A 64 17.75 -8.17 -29.90
N ARG A 65 16.52 -8.59 -29.59
CA ARG A 65 15.36 -7.70 -29.47
C ARG A 65 15.50 -6.78 -28.26
N SER A 66 15.99 -7.27 -27.13
CA SER A 66 16.31 -6.47 -25.94
C SER A 66 17.42 -5.47 -26.22
N ARG A 67 18.48 -5.85 -26.95
CA ARG A 67 19.56 -4.92 -27.33
C ARG A 67 19.11 -3.86 -28.33
N ARG A 68 18.34 -4.22 -29.36
CA ARG A 68 17.77 -3.21 -30.29
C ARG A 68 16.73 -2.30 -29.63
N ALA A 69 15.99 -2.80 -28.63
CA ALA A 69 15.13 -1.95 -27.81
C ALA A 69 15.94 -0.98 -26.95
N LEU A 70 17.11 -1.38 -26.43
CA LEU A 70 18.03 -0.51 -25.70
C LEU A 70 18.77 0.49 -26.61
N ASP A 71 19.13 0.12 -27.83
CA ASP A 71 19.78 1.02 -28.80
C ASP A 71 18.82 2.05 -29.43
N GLN A 72 17.50 1.80 -29.36
CA GLN A 72 16.45 2.75 -29.78
C GLN A 72 15.90 3.62 -28.65
N VAL A 73 16.32 3.37 -27.39
CA VAL A 73 16.12 4.34 -26.31
C VAL A 73 17.10 5.48 -26.58
N ARG A 74 16.61 6.54 -27.23
CA ARG A 74 17.22 7.87 -27.05
C ARG A 74 17.45 8.01 -25.54
N PRO A 75 18.63 8.44 -25.08
CA PRO A 75 18.80 8.77 -23.68
C PRO A 75 17.65 9.70 -23.32
N ILE A 76 16.71 9.20 -22.50
CA ILE A 76 15.74 10.05 -21.85
C ILE A 76 16.63 11.09 -21.17
N PRO A 77 16.43 12.40 -21.42
CA PRO A 77 17.24 13.41 -20.77
C PRO A 77 17.30 13.06 -19.29
N THR A 78 18.48 12.70 -18.82
CA THR A 78 18.83 12.71 -17.40
C THR A 78 18.85 14.16 -16.97
N GLU A 79 17.73 14.85 -17.13
CA GLU A 79 17.32 15.85 -16.17
C GLU A 79 16.91 15.05 -14.93
N VAL A 80 17.93 14.52 -14.25
CA VAL A 80 17.95 14.63 -12.79
C VAL A 80 17.54 16.08 -12.56
N PRO A 81 16.40 16.35 -11.89
CA PRO A 81 16.02 17.74 -11.63
C PRO A 81 17.28 18.42 -11.11
N PRO A 82 17.68 19.58 -11.69
CA PRO A 82 18.94 20.22 -11.35
C PRO A 82 19.05 20.18 -9.85
N GLN A 83 20.15 19.62 -9.33
CA GLN A 83 20.42 19.56 -7.89
C GLN A 83 20.13 20.94 -7.34
N ALA A 84 18.94 21.11 -6.78
CA ALA A 84 18.50 22.38 -6.29
C ALA A 84 19.36 22.61 -5.06
N ASN A 85 19.91 23.82 -4.98
CA ASN A 85 20.06 24.59 -3.74
C ASN A 85 19.50 23.85 -2.53
N ASP A 86 20.32 23.65 -1.49
CA ASP A 86 19.96 23.08 -0.17
C ASP A 86 18.46 22.77 -0.06
N PRO A 87 18.02 21.49 -0.07
CA PRO A 87 16.62 21.07 -0.28
C PRO A 87 15.60 21.65 0.72
N LEU A 88 16.08 22.47 1.66
CA LEU A 88 15.39 23.15 2.74
C LEU A 88 15.68 24.67 2.79
N ALA A 89 16.12 25.30 1.68
CA ALA A 89 16.25 26.75 1.58
C ALA A 89 14.91 27.41 1.23
N ALA A 90 14.48 28.40 2.02
CA ALA A 90 13.22 29.10 1.79
C ALA A 90 13.31 30.06 0.59
N GLY A 91 12.42 29.87 -0.39
CA GLY A 91 12.18 30.81 -1.48
C GLY A 91 11.50 32.11 -1.04
N ALA A 92 11.30 33.04 -1.99
CA ALA A 92 10.73 34.37 -1.75
C ALA A 92 9.35 34.32 -1.08
N GLU A 93 8.51 33.34 -1.42
CA GLU A 93 7.14 33.21 -0.91
C GLU A 93 7.08 32.86 0.59
N LEU A 94 8.14 32.25 1.13
CA LEU A 94 8.20 31.90 2.54
C LEU A 94 8.84 33.00 3.40
N GLN A 95 9.40 34.06 2.80
CA GLN A 95 10.18 35.07 3.54
C GLN A 95 9.38 35.78 4.64
N GLU A 96 8.10 36.09 4.40
CA GLU A 96 7.25 36.69 5.44
C GLU A 96 7.01 35.72 6.61
N VAL A 97 6.80 34.45 6.32
CA VAL A 97 6.62 33.40 7.33
C VAL A 97 7.91 33.19 8.11
N VAL A 98 9.05 33.14 7.41
CA VAL A 98 10.39 33.04 8.01
C VAL A 98 10.67 34.24 8.92
N ALA A 99 10.30 35.46 8.51
CA ALA A 99 10.46 36.64 9.35
C ALA A 99 9.65 36.56 10.64
N ARG A 100 8.41 36.04 10.57
CA ARG A 100 7.56 35.81 11.76
C ARG A 100 8.14 34.75 12.69
N VAL A 101 8.73 33.69 12.15
CA VAL A 101 9.42 32.68 12.96
C VAL A 101 10.68 33.28 13.57
N ARG A 102 11.53 33.94 12.78
CA ARG A 102 12.80 34.56 13.22
C ARG A 102 12.60 35.63 14.31
N ALA A 103 11.43 36.26 14.39
CA ALA A 103 11.12 37.23 15.43
C ALA A 103 11.12 36.61 16.84
N GLU A 104 10.95 35.29 16.97
CA GLU A 104 11.02 34.59 18.26
C GLU A 104 12.48 34.44 18.73
N ARG A 105 12.72 34.78 19.99
CA ARG A 105 14.08 34.92 20.54
C ARG A 105 14.78 33.59 20.76
N ASP A 106 14.07 32.58 21.27
CA ASP A 106 14.65 31.27 21.59
C ASP A 106 14.27 30.20 20.55
N PRO A 107 15.10 29.14 20.37
CA PRO A 107 14.85 28.08 19.38
C PRO A 107 13.54 27.31 19.60
N VAL A 108 13.07 27.19 20.84
CA VAL A 108 11.85 26.44 21.21
C VAL A 108 10.62 27.25 20.80
N ALA A 109 10.63 28.55 21.05
CA ALA A 109 9.62 29.50 20.60
C ALA A 109 9.57 29.56 19.07
N ARG A 110 10.72 29.55 18.38
CA ARG A 110 10.78 29.42 16.91
C ARG A 110 10.15 28.12 16.42
N ALA A 111 10.51 26.98 17.00
CA ALA A 111 9.94 25.67 16.67
C ALA A 111 8.42 25.64 16.84
N ARG A 112 7.93 26.13 17.98
CA ARG A 112 6.49 26.27 18.26
C ARG A 112 5.81 27.18 17.24
N ARG A 113 6.39 28.35 16.97
CA ARG A 113 5.82 29.33 16.05
C ARG A 113 5.73 28.79 14.61
N ALA A 114 6.76 28.09 14.15
CA ALA A 114 6.73 27.44 12.84
C ALA A 114 5.62 26.38 12.76
N ALA A 115 5.49 25.54 13.79
CA ALA A 115 4.44 24.53 13.88
C ALA A 115 3.04 25.14 13.88
N GLU A 116 2.82 26.19 14.68
CA GLU A 116 1.56 26.94 14.76
C GLU A 116 1.18 27.56 13.41
N LEU A 117 2.12 28.22 12.73
CA LEU A 117 1.84 28.87 11.44
C LEU A 117 1.47 27.85 10.36
N VAL A 118 2.13 26.70 10.31
CA VAL A 118 1.78 25.60 9.40
C VAL A 118 0.43 25.00 9.75
N HIS A 119 0.16 24.78 11.04
CA HIS A 119 -1.13 24.26 11.52
C HIS A 119 -2.30 25.22 11.21
N GLN A 120 -2.13 26.52 11.48
CA GLN A 120 -3.10 27.57 11.15
C GLN A 120 -3.35 27.62 9.64
N ARG A 121 -2.29 27.56 8.83
CA ARG A 121 -2.41 27.54 7.37
C ARG A 121 -3.17 26.31 6.87
N ARG A 122 -2.98 25.15 7.52
CA ARG A 122 -3.71 23.90 7.26
C ARG A 122 -5.18 23.96 7.66
N GLN A 123 -5.52 24.74 8.68
CA GLN A 123 -6.90 24.94 9.14
C GLN A 123 -7.64 26.03 8.36
N ALA A 124 -6.92 26.90 7.64
CA ALA A 124 -7.54 27.94 6.82
C ALA A 124 -8.40 27.30 5.72
N ALA A 125 -9.72 27.46 5.80
CA ALA A 125 -10.63 26.94 4.78
C ALA A 125 -10.53 27.78 3.50
N VAL A 126 -10.21 27.15 2.38
CA VAL A 126 -10.42 27.72 1.05
C VAL A 126 -11.22 26.72 0.24
N VAL A 127 -12.43 27.10 -0.16
CA VAL A 127 -13.22 26.34 -1.14
C VAL A 127 -12.57 26.59 -2.50
N GLY A 128 -11.85 25.59 -3.00
CA GLY A 128 -11.26 25.62 -4.33
C GLY A 128 -11.15 24.20 -4.87
N GLU A 129 -11.48 24.03 -6.16
CA GLU A 129 -11.29 22.77 -6.86
C GLU A 129 -9.80 22.42 -6.86
N GLY A 130 -9.44 21.34 -6.15
CA GLY A 130 -8.06 20.93 -5.98
C GLY A 130 -7.52 20.34 -7.28
N GLU A 131 -6.92 21.19 -8.12
CA GLU A 131 -6.11 20.78 -9.28
C GLU A 131 -5.04 19.75 -8.86
N GLY A 132 -4.90 18.70 -9.65
CA GLY A 132 -3.95 17.61 -9.43
C GLY A 132 -2.50 18.06 -9.68
N ALA A 133 -1.89 18.76 -8.73
CA ALA A 133 -0.49 19.12 -8.82
C ALA A 133 0.41 17.89 -8.50
N PRO A 134 1.36 17.53 -9.39
CA PRO A 134 2.31 16.43 -9.18
C PRO A 134 3.38 16.79 -8.14
N ALA A 135 3.94 15.80 -7.43
CA ALA A 135 5.16 15.97 -6.62
C ALA A 135 6.43 15.47 -7.34
N PRO A 136 7.64 15.76 -6.79
CA PRO A 136 7.92 16.30 -5.47
C PRO A 136 7.50 17.77 -5.31
N ARG A 137 6.75 18.11 -4.25
CA ARG A 137 6.36 19.49 -3.97
C ARG A 137 7.51 20.22 -3.28
N SER A 138 7.83 21.42 -3.75
CA SER A 138 8.72 22.32 -3.02
C SER A 138 8.02 22.83 -1.76
N PRO A 139 8.75 23.23 -0.69
CA PRO A 139 8.15 23.83 0.50
C PRO A 139 7.19 25.00 0.20
N GLU A 140 7.49 25.82 -0.81
CA GLU A 140 6.64 26.93 -1.26
C GLU A 140 5.33 26.42 -1.85
N LEU A 141 5.40 25.40 -2.71
CA LEU A 141 4.20 24.77 -3.27
C LEU A 141 3.35 24.14 -2.18
N VAL A 142 3.97 23.46 -1.20
CA VAL A 142 3.28 22.91 -0.03
C VAL A 142 2.55 24.02 0.72
N TRP A 143 3.22 25.12 1.07
CA TRP A 143 2.62 26.27 1.76
C TRP A 143 1.43 26.88 1.01
N ARG A 144 1.52 26.93 -0.32
CA ARG A 144 0.48 27.48 -1.20
C ARG A 144 -0.78 26.60 -1.21
N VAL A 145 -0.62 25.29 -1.38
CA VAL A 145 -1.74 24.34 -1.53
C VAL A 145 -2.28 23.83 -0.20
N LEU A 146 -1.59 24.07 0.92
CA LEU A 146 -1.97 23.55 2.24
C LEU A 146 -3.43 23.83 2.65
N PRO A 147 -4.04 25.00 2.36
CA PRO A 147 -5.45 25.28 2.67
C PRO A 147 -6.45 24.45 1.87
N SER A 148 -6.15 24.16 0.58
CA SER A 148 -7.09 23.52 -0.36
C SER A 148 -6.83 22.03 -0.56
N ALA A 149 -5.64 21.54 -0.19
CA ALA A 149 -5.21 20.16 -0.40
C ALA A 149 -4.77 19.48 0.91
N ARG A 150 -5.35 19.87 2.05
CA ARG A 150 -4.98 19.39 3.41
C ARG A 150 -4.78 17.87 3.50
N GLU A 151 -5.66 17.10 2.88
CA GLU A 151 -5.65 15.62 2.93
C GLU A 151 -4.64 15.00 1.95
N ARG A 152 -4.13 15.79 1.00
CA ARG A 152 -3.15 15.35 -0.01
C ARG A 152 -1.72 15.80 0.32
N VAL A 153 -1.50 16.52 1.42
CA VAL A 153 -0.16 16.92 1.87
C VAL A 153 0.33 15.88 2.87
N SER A 154 1.45 15.23 2.54
CA SER A 154 2.02 14.17 3.39
C SER A 154 2.67 14.74 4.66
N SER A 155 2.87 13.89 5.67
CA SER A 155 3.65 14.25 6.86
C SER A 155 5.10 14.64 6.51
N LEU A 156 5.68 14.02 5.47
CA LEU A 156 7.01 14.37 4.94
C LEU A 156 7.03 15.79 4.37
N ASP A 157 6.03 16.17 3.58
CA ASP A 157 5.90 17.53 3.03
C ASP A 157 5.81 18.58 4.14
N LEU A 158 5.01 18.31 5.17
CA LEU A 158 4.88 19.18 6.34
C LEU A 158 6.19 19.28 7.11
N ALA A 159 6.88 18.15 7.33
CA ALA A 159 8.18 18.11 8.02
C ALA A 159 9.25 18.90 7.26
N ARG A 160 9.31 18.75 5.93
CA ARG A 160 10.21 19.50 5.06
C ARG A 160 9.91 21.00 5.10
N LEU A 161 8.64 21.39 5.06
CA LEU A 161 8.22 22.78 5.17
C LEU A 161 8.63 23.38 6.52
N VAL A 162 8.34 22.71 7.64
CA VAL A 162 8.71 23.20 8.98
C VAL A 162 10.24 23.28 9.14
N ALA A 163 10.98 22.27 8.68
CA ALA A 163 12.45 22.29 8.72
C ALA A 163 13.03 23.45 7.87
N THR A 164 12.45 23.72 6.70
CA THR A 164 12.83 24.85 5.82
C THR A 164 12.63 26.19 6.52
N LEU A 165 11.48 26.37 7.19
CA LEU A 165 11.17 27.59 7.93
C LEU A 165 12.16 27.82 9.08
N LEU A 166 12.46 26.78 9.86
CA LEU A 166 13.35 26.89 11.02
C LEU A 166 14.80 27.12 10.63
N ARG A 167 15.32 26.39 9.64
CA ARG A 167 16.68 26.62 9.12
C ARG A 167 16.84 28.04 8.60
N SER A 168 15.85 28.51 7.82
CA SER A 168 15.84 29.88 7.28
C SER A 168 15.66 30.93 8.37
N ALA A 169 15.02 30.60 9.50
CA ALA A 169 14.88 31.48 10.65
C ALA A 169 16.15 31.56 11.52
N GLY A 170 17.18 30.75 11.25
CA GLY A 170 18.47 30.77 11.95
C GLY A 170 18.74 29.54 12.82
N ASP A 171 18.00 28.45 12.66
CA ASP A 171 18.20 27.18 13.37
C ASP A 171 18.80 26.09 12.45
N PRO A 172 20.11 26.16 12.09
CA PRO A 172 20.72 25.26 11.09
C PRO A 172 20.80 23.80 11.56
N GLY A 173 20.75 23.54 12.87
CA GLY A 173 20.80 22.19 13.46
C GLY A 173 19.50 21.38 13.34
N VAL A 174 18.48 21.93 12.69
CA VAL A 174 17.18 21.27 12.52
C VAL A 174 17.25 20.17 11.47
N THR A 175 16.72 19.00 11.80
CA THR A 175 16.68 17.83 10.90
C THR A 175 15.28 17.25 10.80
N VAL A 176 14.92 16.74 9.62
CA VAL A 176 13.75 15.86 9.47
C VAL A 176 14.09 14.48 10.04
N ALA A 177 13.15 13.84 10.71
CA ALA A 177 13.30 12.51 11.27
C ALA A 177 12.09 11.63 10.92
N GLU A 178 12.33 10.35 10.67
CA GLU A 178 11.27 9.33 10.64
C GLU A 178 10.88 9.00 12.08
N ARG A 179 9.59 8.99 12.38
CA ARG A 179 9.08 8.45 13.65
C ARG A 179 9.14 6.92 13.57
N THR A 180 9.81 6.31 14.53
CA THR A 180 9.97 4.85 14.64
C THR A 180 9.03 4.24 15.67
N ALA A 181 8.35 5.08 16.47
CA ALA A 181 7.22 4.65 17.28
C ALA A 181 6.06 4.20 16.38
N PRO A 182 5.21 3.25 16.84
CA PRO A 182 3.99 2.89 16.13
C PRO A 182 3.15 4.11 15.77
N ALA A 183 2.47 4.05 14.62
CA ALA A 183 1.57 5.10 14.15
C ALA A 183 0.57 5.48 15.26
N ARG A 184 0.38 6.79 15.50
CA ARG A 184 -0.63 7.25 16.45
C ARG A 184 -2.00 7.10 15.81
N SER A 185 -3.02 6.88 16.64
CA SER A 185 -4.38 6.65 16.17
C SER A 185 -5.08 7.89 15.58
N ASP A 186 -4.60 9.08 15.96
CA ASP A 186 -5.02 10.40 15.53
C ASP A 186 -4.18 10.96 14.38
N GLU A 187 -3.14 10.22 13.96
CA GLU A 187 -2.25 10.67 12.92
C GLU A 187 -3.01 10.80 11.59
N PRO A 188 -2.92 11.96 10.90
CA PRO A 188 -3.52 12.12 9.60
C PRO A 188 -2.99 11.02 8.69
N VAL A 189 -3.93 10.28 8.10
CA VAL A 189 -3.65 9.21 7.16
C VAL A 189 -2.73 9.78 6.08
N ASP A 190 -1.49 9.31 6.04
CA ASP A 190 -0.69 9.40 4.82
C ASP A 190 -1.60 8.84 3.72
N PRO A 191 -2.00 9.64 2.70
CA PRO A 191 -2.92 9.16 1.67
C PRO A 191 -2.34 7.97 0.90
N THR A 192 -1.02 7.76 0.98
CA THR A 192 -0.34 6.56 0.47
C THR A 192 -0.23 5.45 1.51
N GLY A 193 -0.34 5.77 2.80
CA GLY A 193 -0.26 4.87 3.96
C GLY A 193 1.10 4.21 4.18
N MET A 194 2.10 4.56 3.40
CA MET A 194 3.31 3.74 3.19
C MET A 194 4.62 4.50 3.39
N LEU A 195 4.61 5.84 3.50
CA LEU A 195 5.80 6.64 3.81
C LEU A 195 6.03 6.77 5.32
N GLY A 196 5.09 6.33 6.14
CA GLY A 196 5.17 6.45 7.59
C GLY A 196 4.97 7.88 8.08
N SER A 197 5.56 8.15 9.25
CA SER A 197 5.37 9.39 9.99
C SER A 197 6.69 10.16 10.06
N PHE A 198 6.63 11.47 9.81
CA PHE A 198 7.80 12.34 9.88
C PHE A 198 7.60 13.46 10.87
N VAL A 199 8.67 13.77 11.59
CA VAL A 199 8.74 14.83 12.60
C VAL A 199 9.94 15.72 12.32
N VAL A 200 10.00 16.88 12.97
CA VAL A 200 11.16 17.78 12.88
C VAL A 200 11.85 17.85 14.22
N ARG A 201 13.14 17.49 14.26
CA ARG A 201 13.96 17.61 15.46
C ARG A 201 14.58 19.00 15.51
N ALA A 202 14.34 19.71 16.61
CA ALA A 202 14.84 21.06 16.87
C ALA A 202 15.44 21.11 18.29
N GLY A 203 16.76 20.92 18.40
CA GLY A 203 17.44 20.77 19.70
C GLY A 203 16.93 19.53 20.46
N ASP A 204 16.52 19.74 21.71
CA ASP A 204 15.97 18.71 22.61
C ASP A 204 14.45 18.48 22.43
N HIS A 205 13.86 19.04 21.38
CA HIS A 205 12.43 18.95 21.10
C HIS A 205 12.15 18.31 19.73
N VAL A 206 10.95 17.74 19.62
CA VAL A 206 10.39 17.19 18.39
C VAL A 206 9.09 17.90 18.08
N VAL A 207 8.99 18.41 16.86
CA VAL A 207 7.76 18.99 16.31
C VAL A 207 6.97 17.88 15.62
N GLU A 208 5.80 17.53 16.16
CA GLU A 208 4.84 16.66 15.50
C GLU A 208 4.01 17.50 14.52
N VAL A 209 4.48 17.57 13.27
CA VAL A 209 4.00 18.51 12.25
C VAL A 209 2.53 18.34 11.84
N ALA A 210 2.00 17.12 12.00
CA ALA A 210 0.59 16.83 11.77
C ALA A 210 -0.32 17.59 12.75
N ASP A 211 0.05 17.56 14.03
CA ASP A 211 -0.76 18.07 15.13
C ASP A 211 -0.37 19.50 15.50
N GLY A 212 0.76 20.00 14.96
CA GLY A 212 1.32 21.29 15.31
C GLY A 212 1.86 21.33 16.74
N THR A 213 2.09 20.17 17.36
CA THR A 213 2.51 20.08 18.76
C THR A 213 4.02 19.98 18.88
N LEU A 214 4.55 20.55 19.96
CA LEU A 214 5.96 20.45 20.32
C LEU A 214 6.08 19.53 21.54
N THR A 215 6.89 18.48 21.42
CA THR A 215 7.08 17.47 22.46
C THR A 215 8.56 17.33 22.79
N ALA A 216 8.88 16.84 23.99
CA ALA A 216 10.26 16.55 24.37
C ALA A 216 10.81 15.40 23.52
N GLN A 217 12.04 15.51 23.05
CA GLN A 217 12.66 14.50 22.17
C GLN A 217 12.64 13.09 22.80
N ALA A 218 12.85 12.99 24.12
CA ALA A 218 12.86 11.73 24.85
C ALA A 218 11.49 11.00 24.86
N SER A 219 10.40 11.70 24.53
CA SER A 219 9.05 11.14 24.55
C SER A 219 8.59 10.54 23.21
N VAL A 220 9.36 10.72 22.14
CA VAL A 220 9.02 10.26 20.78
C VAL A 220 10.16 9.42 20.23
N ALA A 221 9.92 8.15 19.92
CA ALA A 221 10.92 7.34 19.22
C ALA A 221 11.01 7.78 17.75
N HIS A 222 12.20 8.17 17.31
CA HIS A 222 12.48 8.67 15.97
C HIS A 222 13.92 8.38 15.54
N GLN A 223 14.16 8.50 14.24
CA GLN A 223 15.46 8.38 13.60
C GLN A 223 15.67 9.59 12.69
N SER A 224 16.65 10.44 13.00
CA SER A 224 17.03 11.56 12.13
C SER A 224 17.43 11.06 10.74
N LEU A 225 16.94 11.74 9.71
CA LEU A 225 17.33 11.49 8.33
C LEU A 225 18.53 12.39 8.01
N ASP A 226 19.62 11.77 7.55
CA ASP A 226 20.67 12.52 6.87
C ASP A 226 20.20 12.97 5.47
N ASN A 227 21.05 13.70 4.75
CA ASN A 227 20.68 14.23 3.44
C ASN A 227 20.37 13.12 2.41
N ALA A 228 21.04 11.98 2.48
CA ALA A 228 20.80 10.85 1.58
C ALA A 228 19.46 10.19 1.90
N ALA A 229 19.20 9.90 3.18
CA ALA A 229 17.95 9.32 3.64
C ALA A 229 16.75 10.25 3.37
N LEU A 230 16.91 11.57 3.55
CA LEU A 230 15.88 12.54 3.20
C LEU A 230 15.60 12.56 1.68
N ALA A 231 16.64 12.52 0.85
CA ALA A 231 16.47 12.39 -0.61
C ALA A 231 15.78 11.07 -0.98
N GLY A 232 16.10 9.97 -0.28
CA GLY A 232 15.43 8.68 -0.42
C GLY A 232 13.95 8.73 -0.05
N ALA A 233 13.59 9.40 1.04
CA ALA A 233 12.19 9.60 1.44
C ALA A 233 11.40 10.40 0.39
N ILE A 234 12.00 11.47 -0.17
CA ILE A 234 11.41 12.27 -1.26
C ILE A 234 11.24 11.41 -2.53
N ALA A 235 12.22 10.56 -2.85
CA ALA A 235 12.13 9.63 -3.96
C ALA A 235 11.01 8.60 -3.76
N ALA A 236 10.87 8.04 -2.54
CA ALA A 236 9.77 7.13 -2.20
C ALA A 236 8.39 7.80 -2.40
N GLN A 237 8.24 9.04 -1.94
CA GLN A 237 7.00 9.80 -2.13
C GLN A 237 6.70 10.00 -3.63
N SER A 238 7.71 10.44 -4.39
CA SER A 238 7.57 10.65 -5.85
C SER A 238 7.20 9.36 -6.57
N ALA A 239 7.77 8.22 -6.15
CA ALA A 239 7.47 6.91 -6.72
C ALA A 239 6.02 6.49 -6.47
N LEU A 240 5.54 6.63 -5.23
CA LEU A 240 4.16 6.30 -4.84
C LEU A 240 3.15 7.17 -5.57
N GLU A 241 3.44 8.46 -5.72
CA GLU A 241 2.56 9.35 -6.46
C GLU A 241 2.49 9.01 -7.94
N LEU A 242 3.62 8.74 -8.59
CA LEU A 242 3.62 8.30 -9.99
C LEU A 242 2.85 6.99 -10.15
N ALA A 243 3.06 6.03 -9.26
CA ALA A 243 2.36 4.75 -9.28
C ALA A 243 0.85 4.93 -9.10
N THR A 244 0.44 5.74 -8.11
CA THR A 244 -0.97 5.96 -7.78
C THR A 244 -1.68 6.79 -8.85
N ASN A 245 -0.99 7.79 -9.44
CA ASN A 245 -1.58 8.71 -10.41
C ASN A 245 -1.50 8.21 -11.86
N GLY A 246 -0.89 7.06 -12.12
CA GLY A 246 -0.79 6.49 -13.47
C GLY A 246 0.31 7.17 -14.31
N GLY A 247 1.34 7.68 -13.63
CA GLY A 247 2.55 8.20 -14.26
C GLY A 247 3.40 7.09 -14.91
N PRO A 248 4.53 7.45 -15.55
CA PRO A 248 5.36 6.48 -16.26
C PRO A 248 5.92 5.40 -15.33
N ARG A 249 5.59 4.14 -15.61
CA ARG A 249 6.01 2.95 -14.85
C ARG A 249 7.51 2.96 -14.53
N ASP A 250 8.34 3.13 -15.56
CA ASP A 250 9.80 3.02 -15.40
C ASP A 250 10.36 4.11 -14.47
N ARG A 251 9.77 5.31 -14.50
CA ARG A 251 10.14 6.41 -13.61
C ARG A 251 9.71 6.17 -12.16
N ALA A 252 8.51 5.61 -11.94
CA ALA A 252 8.07 5.21 -10.60
C ALA A 252 9.02 4.16 -10.00
N LEU A 253 9.41 3.15 -10.79
CA LEU A 253 10.35 2.11 -10.38
C LEU A 253 11.76 2.63 -10.14
N GLN A 254 12.22 3.56 -10.98
CA GLN A 254 13.50 4.23 -10.79
C GLN A 254 13.54 4.97 -9.45
N TYR A 255 12.54 5.81 -9.15
CA TYR A 255 12.48 6.52 -7.88
C TYR A 255 12.37 5.58 -6.67
N ALA A 256 11.56 4.52 -6.78
CA ALA A 256 11.43 3.54 -5.70
C ALA A 256 12.75 2.80 -5.42
N SER A 257 13.54 2.52 -6.46
CA SER A 257 14.85 1.87 -6.32
C SER A 257 15.86 2.83 -5.69
N SER A 258 15.93 4.08 -6.19
CA SER A 258 16.77 5.12 -5.59
C SER A 258 16.44 5.38 -4.12
N ALA A 259 15.16 5.27 -3.74
CA ALA A 259 14.76 5.39 -2.34
C ALA A 259 15.35 4.30 -1.45
N VAL A 260 15.33 3.05 -1.91
CA VAL A 260 15.91 1.91 -1.17
C VAL A 260 17.43 2.05 -1.04
N ASP A 261 18.10 2.48 -2.10
CA ASP A 261 19.56 2.68 -2.08
C ASP A 261 19.98 3.82 -1.14
N ALA A 262 19.21 4.90 -1.09
CA ALA A 262 19.52 6.10 -0.31
C ALA A 262 19.05 6.04 1.16
N TRP A 263 18.04 5.20 1.47
CA TRP A 263 17.40 5.14 2.80
C TRP A 263 17.37 3.71 3.39
N GLY A 264 18.41 2.92 3.15
CA GLY A 264 18.44 1.49 3.48
C GLY A 264 18.35 1.11 4.97
N ALA A 265 18.49 2.06 5.90
CA ALA A 265 18.36 1.80 7.34
C ALA A 265 16.90 1.71 7.83
N SER A 266 15.93 2.08 6.98
CA SER A 266 14.50 2.07 7.30
C SER A 266 13.76 0.98 6.51
N PRO A 267 12.70 0.37 7.05
CA PRO A 267 11.80 -0.50 6.28
C PRO A 267 10.92 0.28 5.29
N THR A 268 10.75 1.59 5.49
CA THR A 268 9.82 2.44 4.74
C THR A 268 10.07 2.49 3.21
N PRO A 269 11.29 2.64 2.69
CA PRO A 269 11.50 2.63 1.24
C PRO A 269 11.17 1.27 0.61
N LEU A 270 11.33 0.16 1.33
CA LEU A 270 10.90 -1.17 0.87
C LEU A 270 9.38 -1.29 0.85
N LEU A 271 8.68 -0.77 1.86
CA LEU A 271 7.22 -0.68 1.88
C LEU A 271 6.72 0.12 0.68
N ALA A 272 7.27 1.32 0.46
CA ALA A 272 6.93 2.16 -0.67
C ALA A 272 7.16 1.44 -2.01
N ARG A 273 8.32 0.80 -2.20
CA ARG A 273 8.63 0.06 -3.42
C ARG A 273 7.72 -1.15 -3.63
N ALA A 274 7.37 -1.88 -2.57
CA ALA A 274 6.38 -2.95 -2.64
C ALA A 274 5.02 -2.45 -3.15
N ARG A 275 4.56 -1.28 -2.69
CA ARG A 275 3.32 -0.67 -3.21
C ARG A 275 3.45 -0.29 -4.69
N VAL A 276 4.59 0.29 -5.08
CA VAL A 276 4.85 0.60 -6.49
C VAL A 276 4.79 -0.68 -7.34
N TRP A 277 5.41 -1.78 -6.90
CA TRP A 277 5.33 -3.07 -7.62
C TRP A 277 3.89 -3.54 -7.83
N ILE A 278 3.02 -3.39 -6.82
CA ILE A 278 1.59 -3.76 -6.93
C ILE A 278 0.88 -2.90 -7.97
N GLU A 279 1.08 -1.58 -7.92
CA GLU A 279 0.37 -0.63 -8.78
C GLU A 279 0.83 -0.67 -10.24
N VAL A 280 2.15 -0.66 -10.48
CA VAL A 280 2.70 -0.57 -11.85
C VAL A 280 3.17 -1.91 -12.43
N GLY A 281 3.46 -2.90 -11.57
CA GLY A 281 3.88 -4.24 -11.97
C GLY A 281 2.73 -5.22 -12.18
N GLY A 282 1.53 -4.90 -11.68
CA GLY A 282 0.37 -5.80 -11.75
C GLY A 282 0.66 -7.14 -11.10
N SER A 283 0.14 -8.24 -11.67
CA SER A 283 0.37 -9.59 -11.15
C SER A 283 1.85 -9.98 -11.12
N SER A 284 2.65 -9.53 -12.08
CA SER A 284 4.09 -9.81 -12.14
C SER A 284 4.91 -9.11 -11.05
N GLY A 285 4.34 -8.08 -10.41
CA GLY A 285 4.99 -7.36 -9.31
C GLY A 285 4.77 -7.99 -7.93
N LEU A 286 3.86 -8.94 -7.78
CA LEU A 286 3.47 -9.46 -6.46
C LEU A 286 4.59 -10.22 -5.74
N ASP A 287 5.39 -11.02 -6.47
CA ASP A 287 6.53 -11.73 -5.89
C ASP A 287 7.63 -10.77 -5.41
N LEU A 288 7.86 -9.70 -6.19
CA LEU A 288 8.81 -8.64 -5.82
C LEU A 288 8.30 -7.85 -4.61
N ALA A 289 7.00 -7.56 -4.55
CA ALA A 289 6.38 -6.90 -3.41
C ALA A 289 6.47 -7.77 -2.14
N ASP A 290 6.18 -9.08 -2.21
CA ASP A 290 6.33 -10.00 -1.06
C ASP A 290 7.80 -10.07 -0.61
N SER A 291 8.75 -10.10 -1.55
CA SER A 291 10.18 -10.07 -1.24
C SER A 291 10.59 -8.79 -0.50
N ASP A 292 10.18 -7.62 -1.00
CA ASP A 292 10.46 -6.32 -0.36
C ASP A 292 9.83 -6.24 1.04
N LEU A 293 8.61 -6.75 1.21
CA LEU A 293 7.91 -6.73 2.50
C LEU A 293 8.53 -7.68 3.52
N ARG A 294 9.03 -8.85 3.11
CA ARG A 294 9.81 -9.73 3.99
C ARG A 294 11.10 -9.06 4.43
N ALA A 295 11.80 -8.38 3.52
CA ALA A 295 13.00 -7.62 3.85
C ALA A 295 12.67 -6.46 4.83
N ALA A 296 11.56 -5.75 4.62
CA ALA A 296 11.10 -4.70 5.52
C ALA A 296 10.81 -5.24 6.93
N ILE A 297 10.08 -6.35 7.04
CA ILE A 297 9.81 -7.04 8.33
C ILE A 297 11.10 -7.49 9.00
N ALA A 298 12.07 -7.98 8.23
CA ALA A 298 13.37 -8.40 8.77
C ALA A 298 14.21 -7.22 9.30
N LEU A 299 14.08 -6.03 8.71
CA LEU A 299 14.70 -4.81 9.22
C LEU A 299 14.02 -4.31 10.50
N ARG A 300 12.68 -4.34 10.53
CA ARG A 300 11.88 -3.92 11.68
C ARG A 300 10.55 -4.68 11.68
N ASP A 301 10.29 -5.43 12.77
CA ASP A 301 9.01 -6.12 12.99
C ASP A 301 7.93 -5.05 13.24
N ASP A 302 7.27 -4.60 12.18
CA ASP A 302 6.33 -3.48 12.18
C ASP A 302 4.93 -3.93 11.74
N PRO A 303 3.85 -3.52 12.44
CA PRO A 303 2.49 -3.92 12.09
C PRO A 303 2.08 -3.50 10.68
N ALA A 304 2.55 -2.35 10.18
CA ALA A 304 2.22 -1.88 8.84
C ALA A 304 2.85 -2.75 7.75
N ALA A 305 4.07 -3.22 7.97
CA ALA A 305 4.72 -4.16 7.07
C ALA A 305 3.99 -5.51 6.99
N HIS A 306 3.53 -6.03 8.13
CA HIS A 306 2.70 -7.23 8.17
C HIS A 306 1.36 -7.05 7.45
N LEU A 307 0.66 -5.93 7.66
CA LEU A 307 -0.61 -5.67 6.99
C LEU A 307 -0.43 -5.49 5.48
N ALA A 308 0.60 -4.76 5.05
CA ALA A 308 0.93 -4.63 3.64
C ALA A 308 1.25 -6.00 3.00
N ARG A 309 1.98 -6.86 3.71
CA ARG A 309 2.27 -8.23 3.26
C ARG A 309 1.01 -9.08 3.18
N ALA A 310 0.11 -8.97 4.15
CA ALA A 310 -1.18 -9.64 4.10
C ALA A 310 -1.99 -9.28 2.84
N ARG A 311 -1.99 -8.00 2.44
CA ARG A 311 -2.64 -7.54 1.19
C ARG A 311 -2.00 -8.14 -0.06
N VAL A 312 -0.67 -8.21 -0.12
CA VAL A 312 0.05 -8.87 -1.22
C VAL A 312 -0.27 -10.36 -1.27
N LEU A 313 -0.23 -11.06 -0.13
CA LEU A 313 -0.55 -12.49 -0.05
C LEU A 313 -2.00 -12.77 -0.43
N LEU A 314 -2.93 -11.88 -0.05
CA LEU A 314 -4.30 -11.93 -0.52
C LEU A 314 -4.37 -11.78 -2.05
N ALA A 315 -3.60 -10.87 -2.64
CA ALA A 315 -3.49 -10.70 -4.09
C ALA A 315 -2.81 -11.90 -4.81
N MET A 316 -2.03 -12.70 -4.08
CA MET A 316 -1.43 -13.95 -4.55
C MET A 316 -2.28 -15.19 -4.29
N ASP A 317 -3.49 -15.04 -3.71
CA ASP A 317 -4.37 -16.15 -3.29
C ASP A 317 -3.76 -17.06 -2.20
N ARG A 318 -2.82 -16.53 -1.41
CA ARG A 318 -2.18 -17.23 -0.29
C ARG A 318 -2.93 -16.92 1.02
N LEU A 319 -4.20 -17.32 1.08
CA LEU A 319 -5.14 -16.88 2.12
C LEU A 319 -4.70 -17.20 3.55
N ALA A 320 -4.13 -18.38 3.79
CA ALA A 320 -3.69 -18.77 5.13
C ALA A 320 -2.54 -17.90 5.66
N GLU A 321 -1.61 -17.53 4.77
CA GLU A 321 -0.51 -16.64 5.11
C GLU A 321 -1.02 -15.20 5.29
N ALA A 322 -1.91 -14.74 4.42
CA ALA A 322 -2.54 -13.41 4.56
C ALA A 322 -3.28 -13.26 5.91
N ALA A 323 -3.99 -14.32 6.33
CA ALA A 323 -4.66 -14.40 7.63
C ALA A 323 -3.66 -14.32 8.80
N THR A 324 -2.55 -15.07 8.70
CA THR A 324 -1.49 -15.08 9.72
C THR A 324 -0.82 -13.72 9.87
N GLU A 325 -0.48 -13.07 8.76
CA GLU A 325 0.14 -11.73 8.74
C GLU A 325 -0.82 -10.65 9.28
N SER A 326 -2.10 -10.72 8.92
CA SER A 326 -3.12 -9.80 9.45
C SER A 326 -3.32 -9.96 10.96
N LEU A 327 -3.33 -11.20 11.46
CA LEU A 327 -3.41 -11.49 12.88
C LEU A 327 -2.19 -10.94 13.63
N ARG A 328 -0.98 -11.07 13.05
CA ARG A 328 0.25 -10.51 13.62
C ARG A 328 0.20 -8.99 13.70
N ALA A 329 -0.19 -8.32 12.61
CA ALA A 329 -0.39 -6.87 12.59
C ALA A 329 -1.39 -6.41 13.68
N ALA A 330 -2.53 -7.09 13.80
CA ALA A 330 -3.56 -6.75 14.79
C ALA A 330 -3.13 -6.98 16.25
N ARG A 331 -2.28 -7.99 16.51
CA ARG A 331 -1.71 -8.24 17.84
C ARG A 331 -0.68 -7.18 18.23
N MET A 332 0.14 -6.74 17.28
CA MET A 332 1.18 -5.71 17.51
C MET A 332 0.58 -4.32 17.67
N ALA A 333 -0.51 -4.02 16.96
CA ALA A 333 -1.22 -2.74 17.07
C ALA A 333 -2.73 -2.93 17.29
N PRO A 334 -3.17 -3.31 18.50
CA PRO A 334 -4.59 -3.57 18.79
C PRO A 334 -5.52 -2.37 18.64
N ALA A 335 -4.96 -1.15 18.69
CA ALA A 335 -5.69 0.11 18.51
C ALA A 335 -5.71 0.59 17.04
N TRP A 336 -5.05 -0.15 16.13
CA TRP A 336 -5.00 0.21 14.72
C TRP A 336 -6.18 -0.41 13.97
N GLY A 337 -7.19 0.43 13.71
CA GLY A 337 -8.46 0.02 13.12
C GLY A 337 -8.32 -0.80 11.84
N THR A 338 -7.36 -0.47 10.97
CA THR A 338 -7.19 -1.15 9.68
C THR A 338 -6.74 -2.60 9.85
N ALA A 339 -5.84 -2.88 10.81
CA ALA A 339 -5.44 -4.24 11.13
C ALA A 339 -6.59 -5.03 11.77
N GLY A 340 -7.36 -4.39 12.66
CA GLY A 340 -8.57 -4.98 13.23
C GLY A 340 -9.62 -5.33 12.16
N LEU A 341 -9.83 -4.44 11.18
CA LEU A 341 -10.75 -4.65 10.08
C LEU A 341 -10.30 -5.79 9.15
N ALA A 342 -9.00 -5.86 8.83
CA ALA A 342 -8.45 -6.94 8.00
C ALA A 342 -8.62 -8.30 8.68
N MET A 343 -8.37 -8.36 10.00
CA MET A 343 -8.60 -9.57 10.79
C MET A 343 -10.07 -9.99 10.75
N ILE A 344 -11.02 -9.06 10.90
CA ILE A 344 -12.46 -9.36 10.79
C ILE A 344 -12.80 -9.93 9.41
N ALA A 345 -12.28 -9.35 8.33
CA ALA A 345 -12.51 -9.85 6.97
C ALA A 345 -11.91 -11.24 6.73
N LEU A 346 -10.78 -11.58 7.38
CA LEU A 346 -10.09 -12.86 7.27
C LEU A 346 -10.52 -13.92 8.29
N ARG A 347 -11.48 -13.60 9.18
CA ARG A 347 -11.99 -14.54 10.20
C ARG A 347 -12.38 -15.91 9.64
N PRO A 348 -13.12 -16.03 8.51
CA PRO A 348 -13.48 -17.35 7.96
C PRO A 348 -12.27 -18.20 7.54
N VAL A 349 -11.12 -17.57 7.29
CA VAL A 349 -9.86 -18.29 7.02
C VAL A 349 -9.19 -18.71 8.32
N LEU A 350 -9.13 -17.81 9.32
CA LEU A 350 -8.54 -18.10 10.63
C LEU A 350 -9.26 -19.24 11.36
N GLU A 351 -10.59 -19.27 11.32
CA GLU A 351 -11.41 -20.32 11.91
C GLU A 351 -11.12 -21.69 11.30
N ARG A 352 -10.85 -21.76 9.98
CA ARG A 352 -10.46 -23.00 9.29
C ARG A 352 -9.03 -23.45 9.61
N LEU A 353 -8.20 -22.57 10.16
CA LEU A 353 -6.82 -22.85 10.53
C LEU A 353 -6.68 -23.18 12.03
N ASP A 354 -7.79 -23.27 12.76
CA ASP A 354 -7.81 -23.38 14.23
C ASP A 354 -6.97 -22.29 14.93
N ALA A 355 -6.77 -21.15 14.26
CA ALA A 355 -6.07 -20.01 14.82
C ALA A 355 -7.05 -19.26 15.72
N SER A 356 -6.60 -18.86 16.93
CA SER A 356 -7.39 -18.05 17.86
C SER A 356 -7.64 -16.66 17.28
N ALA A 357 -8.71 -16.54 16.49
CA ALA A 357 -9.24 -15.28 16.00
C ALA A 357 -9.92 -14.56 17.17
N PRO A 358 -9.62 -13.27 17.41
CA PRO A 358 -10.38 -12.45 18.34
C PRO A 358 -11.88 -12.49 18.01
N GLU A 359 -12.70 -12.70 19.03
CA GLU A 359 -14.15 -12.76 18.88
C GLU A 359 -14.75 -11.40 18.45
N GLY A 360 -15.77 -11.45 17.60
CA GLY A 360 -16.66 -10.31 17.35
C GLY A 360 -16.01 -9.09 16.69
N CYS A 361 -16.17 -7.91 17.29
CA CYS A 361 -15.83 -6.61 16.70
C CYS A 361 -14.76 -5.87 17.52
N ASP A 362 -14.08 -6.60 18.41
CA ASP A 362 -13.20 -6.05 19.44
C ASP A 362 -12.05 -5.20 18.89
N GLY A 363 -11.47 -5.60 17.76
CA GLY A 363 -10.42 -4.82 17.10
C GLY A 363 -10.89 -3.44 16.64
N LEU A 364 -12.16 -3.31 16.24
CA LEU A 364 -12.73 -2.02 15.83
C LEU A 364 -13.12 -1.18 17.05
N ARG A 365 -13.63 -1.80 18.11
CA ARG A 365 -13.96 -1.14 19.39
C ARG A 365 -12.75 -0.50 20.07
N ARG A 366 -11.57 -1.12 19.92
CA ARG A 366 -10.29 -0.59 20.43
C ARG A 366 -9.63 0.39 19.46
N GLY A 367 -10.11 0.45 18.21
CA GLY A 367 -9.69 1.40 17.21
C GLY A 367 -9.93 2.83 17.69
N ARG A 368 -9.00 3.74 17.42
CA ARG A 368 -9.18 5.16 17.79
C ARG A 368 -9.20 6.12 16.61
N ALA A 369 -9.13 5.60 15.38
CA ALA A 369 -9.34 6.44 14.21
C ALA A 369 -10.84 6.77 14.10
N PRO A 370 -11.25 7.99 13.77
CA PRO A 370 -12.67 8.38 13.81
C PRO A 370 -13.62 7.46 13.01
N TRP A 371 -13.12 6.84 11.93
CA TRP A 371 -13.90 5.93 11.11
C TRP A 371 -14.15 4.55 11.76
N THR A 372 -13.44 4.19 12.82
CA THR A 372 -13.58 2.87 13.47
C THR A 372 -14.91 2.73 14.19
N ASP A 373 -15.53 3.83 14.61
CA ASP A 373 -16.89 3.84 15.18
C ASP A 373 -17.93 3.46 14.11
N ASP A 374 -17.82 4.04 12.92
CA ASP A 374 -18.67 3.66 11.78
C ASP A 374 -18.45 2.19 11.40
N ALA A 375 -17.19 1.74 11.31
CA ALA A 375 -16.88 0.35 11.01
C ALA A 375 -17.36 -0.62 12.11
N TYR A 376 -17.26 -0.24 13.38
CA TYR A 376 -17.77 -1.01 14.50
C TYR A 376 -19.30 -1.14 14.41
N ALA A 377 -20.01 -0.06 14.09
CA ALA A 377 -21.46 -0.07 13.91
C ALA A 377 -21.92 -1.09 12.85
N LEU A 378 -21.13 -1.30 11.79
CA LEU A 378 -21.40 -2.30 10.74
C LEU A 378 -21.19 -3.75 11.20
N CYS A 379 -20.39 -3.95 12.25
CA CYS A 379 -20.07 -5.26 12.81
C CYS A 379 -21.00 -5.65 13.97
N ALA A 380 -21.45 -4.65 14.73
CA ALA A 380 -22.19 -4.82 15.97
C ALA A 380 -23.64 -5.26 15.71
N PRO A 381 -24.10 -6.41 16.25
CA PRO A 381 -25.42 -6.97 15.94
C PRO A 381 -26.57 -6.14 16.52
N ASP A 382 -26.31 -5.40 17.61
CA ASP A 382 -27.24 -4.56 18.35
C ASP A 382 -27.54 -3.21 17.68
N VAL A 383 -26.76 -2.82 16.65
CA VAL A 383 -26.99 -1.55 15.94
C VAL A 383 -28.14 -1.70 14.94
N PRO A 384 -29.17 -0.83 14.97
CA PRO A 384 -30.28 -0.87 14.02
C PRO A 384 -29.85 -0.76 12.55
N GLU A 385 -30.58 -1.38 11.63
CA GLU A 385 -30.22 -1.42 10.21
C GLU A 385 -30.05 -0.02 9.59
N GLU A 386 -30.92 0.92 9.93
CA GLU A 386 -30.83 2.31 9.47
C GLU A 386 -29.51 2.98 9.90
N ALA A 387 -29.13 2.82 11.17
CA ALA A 387 -27.88 3.34 11.70
C ALA A 387 -26.66 2.65 11.06
N ARG A 388 -26.74 1.35 10.77
CA ARG A 388 -25.69 0.62 10.02
C ARG A 388 -25.53 1.17 8.60
N ARG A 389 -26.64 1.39 7.88
CA ARG A 389 -26.60 1.98 6.54
C ARG A 389 -26.01 3.40 6.54
N ALA A 390 -26.43 4.24 7.48
CA ALA A 390 -25.89 5.60 7.61
C ALA A 390 -24.37 5.59 7.89
N SER A 391 -23.91 4.71 8.77
CA SER A 391 -22.49 4.53 9.08
C SER A 391 -21.72 3.99 7.87
N ALA A 392 -22.31 3.08 7.09
CA ALA A 392 -21.69 2.55 5.88
C ALA A 392 -21.54 3.64 4.81
N THR A 393 -22.52 4.52 4.65
CA THR A 393 -22.45 5.66 3.73
C THR A 393 -21.31 6.61 4.11
N ARG A 394 -21.19 6.97 5.39
CA ARG A 394 -20.07 7.80 5.87
C ARG A 394 -18.72 7.11 5.65
N LEU A 395 -18.64 5.82 5.97
CA LEU A 395 -17.42 5.04 5.80
C LEU A 395 -16.96 4.96 4.33
N LEU A 396 -17.91 4.78 3.39
CA LEU A 396 -17.63 4.73 1.95
C LEU A 396 -17.26 6.10 1.37
N ALA A 397 -17.89 7.17 1.85
CA ALA A 397 -17.60 8.53 1.39
C ALA A 397 -16.20 8.99 1.81
N GLY A 398 -15.77 8.64 3.03
CA GLY A 398 -14.49 9.07 3.61
C GLY A 398 -13.34 8.06 3.47
N SER A 399 -13.32 7.21 2.44
CA SER A 399 -12.28 6.20 2.29
C SER A 399 -11.85 5.95 0.85
N ASP A 400 -10.53 6.05 0.62
CA ASP A 400 -9.84 5.54 -0.56
C ASP A 400 -9.19 4.17 -0.32
N ASP A 401 -9.22 3.67 0.92
CA ASP A 401 -8.71 2.35 1.27
C ASP A 401 -9.65 1.24 0.76
N PRO A 402 -9.18 0.29 -0.06
CA PRO A 402 -10.01 -0.76 -0.66
C PRO A 402 -10.70 -1.68 0.35
N LEU A 403 -10.05 -1.97 1.47
CA LEU A 403 -10.61 -2.82 2.53
C LEU A 403 -11.78 -2.11 3.23
N ARG A 404 -11.59 -0.84 3.64
CA ARG A 404 -12.66 -0.04 4.23
C ARG A 404 -13.84 0.16 3.28
N ALA A 405 -13.57 0.47 2.01
CA ALA A 405 -14.60 0.63 1.00
C ALA A 405 -15.38 -0.67 0.76
N ALA A 406 -14.69 -1.81 0.62
CA ALA A 406 -15.30 -3.14 0.50
C ALA A 406 -16.19 -3.47 1.72
N TYR A 407 -15.73 -3.12 2.92
CA TYR A 407 -16.48 -3.36 4.15
C TYR A 407 -17.78 -2.55 4.22
N ALA A 408 -17.76 -1.30 3.75
CA ALA A 408 -18.96 -0.48 3.61
C ALA A 408 -19.92 -1.01 2.54
N VAL A 409 -19.38 -1.38 1.36
CA VAL A 409 -20.16 -1.92 0.23
C VAL A 409 -20.90 -3.21 0.61
N ARG A 410 -20.31 -4.07 1.45
CA ARG A 410 -20.99 -5.27 1.99
C ARG A 410 -22.36 -4.97 2.61
N THR A 411 -22.51 -3.79 3.21
CA THR A 411 -23.75 -3.34 3.87
C THR A 411 -24.67 -2.57 2.91
N LEU A 412 -24.09 -1.78 1.99
CA LEU A 412 -24.85 -0.90 1.08
C LEU A 412 -25.35 -1.62 -0.19
N GLY A 413 -24.73 -2.73 -0.58
CA GLY A 413 -25.18 -3.56 -1.71
C GLY A 413 -24.73 -3.06 -3.08
N ALA A 414 -25.50 -3.41 -4.11
CA ALA A 414 -25.10 -3.37 -5.52
C ALA A 414 -24.82 -1.95 -6.06
N ASP A 415 -25.63 -0.95 -5.68
CA ASP A 415 -25.42 0.43 -6.14
C ASP A 415 -24.10 1.01 -5.63
N ALA A 416 -23.76 0.73 -4.37
CA ALA A 416 -22.48 1.11 -3.80
C ALA A 416 -21.31 0.35 -4.43
N ALA A 417 -21.49 -0.92 -4.80
CA ALA A 417 -20.48 -1.69 -5.52
C ALA A 417 -20.18 -1.09 -6.92
N ARG A 418 -21.22 -0.69 -7.66
CA ARG A 418 -21.08 0.02 -8.95
C ARG A 418 -20.42 1.38 -8.78
N SER A 419 -20.86 2.17 -7.80
CA SER A 419 -20.20 3.44 -7.48
C SER A 419 -18.73 3.26 -7.12
N LEU A 420 -18.39 2.16 -6.43
CA LEU A 420 -17.00 1.84 -6.10
C LEU A 420 -16.18 1.47 -7.34
N HIS A 421 -16.76 0.74 -8.29
CA HIS A 421 -16.15 0.48 -9.60
C HIS A 421 -15.76 1.80 -10.29
N ASP A 422 -16.70 2.73 -10.41
CA ASP A 422 -16.46 3.99 -11.12
C ASP A 422 -15.41 4.88 -10.42
N ARG A 423 -15.30 4.78 -9.09
CA ARG A 423 -14.38 5.60 -8.28
C ARG A 423 -12.95 5.06 -8.24
N LEU A 424 -12.78 3.73 -8.14
CA LEU A 424 -11.47 3.13 -7.91
C LEU A 424 -10.72 2.84 -9.21
N ARG A 425 -9.40 2.86 -9.15
CA ARG A 425 -8.53 2.39 -10.24
C ARG A 425 -8.42 0.87 -10.23
N SER A 426 -7.93 0.28 -11.33
CA SER A 426 -7.89 -1.18 -11.50
C SER A 426 -7.16 -1.96 -10.40
N GLY A 427 -6.08 -1.41 -9.80
CA GLY A 427 -5.39 -2.02 -8.66
C GLY A 427 -6.27 -2.08 -7.40
N PRO A 428 -6.66 -0.92 -6.85
CA PRO A 428 -7.62 -0.81 -5.75
C PRO A 428 -8.94 -1.56 -5.96
N GLN A 429 -9.51 -1.57 -7.17
CA GLN A 429 -10.72 -2.34 -7.52
C GLN A 429 -10.51 -3.84 -7.27
N ARG A 430 -9.41 -4.42 -7.79
CA ARG A 430 -9.09 -5.84 -7.59
C ARG A 430 -8.89 -6.19 -6.12
N GLU A 431 -8.27 -5.29 -5.35
CA GLU A 431 -8.09 -5.47 -3.92
C GLU A 431 -9.45 -5.47 -3.19
N ALA A 432 -10.32 -4.49 -3.47
CA ALA A 432 -11.66 -4.40 -2.88
C ALA A 432 -12.52 -5.63 -3.22
N ALA A 433 -12.48 -6.11 -4.47
CA ALA A 433 -13.17 -7.32 -4.89
C ALA A 433 -12.72 -8.57 -4.11
N ARG A 434 -11.40 -8.72 -3.86
CA ARG A 434 -10.88 -9.84 -3.05
C ARG A 434 -11.35 -9.78 -1.60
N TRP A 435 -11.41 -8.59 -1.02
CA TRP A 435 -11.98 -8.41 0.32
C TRP A 435 -13.47 -8.77 0.36
N LEU A 436 -14.25 -8.38 -0.65
CA LEU A 436 -15.66 -8.77 -0.77
C LEU A 436 -15.84 -10.30 -0.91
N MET A 437 -15.00 -10.98 -1.70
CA MET A 437 -15.02 -12.44 -1.80
C MET A 437 -14.75 -13.12 -0.46
N LEU A 438 -13.76 -12.65 0.31
CA LEU A 438 -13.47 -13.17 1.66
C LEU A 438 -14.65 -13.02 2.62
N MET A 439 -15.40 -11.92 2.48
CA MET A 439 -16.60 -11.65 3.27
C MET A 439 -17.86 -12.36 2.77
N GLY A 440 -17.74 -13.27 1.80
CA GLY A 440 -18.87 -14.02 1.24
C GLY A 440 -19.82 -13.14 0.42
N ARG A 441 -19.27 -12.18 -0.32
CA ARG A 441 -20.01 -11.27 -1.23
C ARG A 441 -19.46 -11.32 -2.64
N GLY A 442 -19.40 -12.53 -3.22
CA GLY A 442 -18.88 -12.74 -4.57
C GLY A 442 -19.65 -11.96 -5.64
N GLU A 443 -20.95 -11.80 -5.45
CA GLU A 443 -21.84 -11.01 -6.32
C GLU A 443 -21.47 -9.52 -6.33
N LEU A 444 -21.12 -8.94 -5.17
CA LEU A 444 -20.66 -7.56 -5.09
C LEU A 444 -19.24 -7.42 -5.64
N ALA A 445 -18.39 -8.44 -5.44
CA ALA A 445 -17.04 -8.47 -5.99
C ALA A 445 -17.05 -8.42 -7.52
N ALA A 446 -17.94 -9.18 -8.17
CA ALA A 446 -18.13 -9.14 -9.63
C ALA A 446 -18.54 -7.74 -10.12
N LEU A 447 -19.48 -7.08 -9.41
CA LEU A 447 -19.89 -5.71 -9.73
C LEU A 447 -18.74 -4.70 -9.60
N VAL A 448 -17.89 -4.82 -8.58
CA VAL A 448 -16.71 -3.94 -8.41
C VAL A 448 -15.70 -4.13 -9.55
N LEU A 449 -15.59 -5.34 -10.10
CA LEU A 449 -14.72 -5.64 -11.24
C LEU A 449 -15.31 -5.20 -12.59
N GLY A 450 -16.58 -4.80 -12.64
CA GLY A 450 -17.28 -4.49 -13.89
C GLY A 450 -17.79 -5.73 -14.63
N ASP A 451 -17.78 -6.90 -14.00
CA ASP A 451 -18.36 -8.13 -14.55
C ASP A 451 -19.88 -8.11 -14.34
N VAL A 452 -20.58 -7.40 -15.21
CA VAL A 452 -22.05 -7.28 -15.18
C VAL A 452 -22.73 -8.48 -15.86
N ASP A 453 -22.00 -9.24 -16.69
CA ASP A 453 -22.51 -10.35 -17.50
C ASP A 453 -21.78 -11.68 -17.22
N GLY A 454 -21.92 -12.18 -15.99
CA GLY A 454 -21.50 -13.53 -15.59
C GLY A 454 -22.65 -14.55 -15.58
N GLY A 455 -23.64 -14.39 -16.45
CA GLY A 455 -24.64 -15.43 -16.69
C GLY A 455 -24.07 -16.52 -17.61
N ARG A 456 -23.26 -17.43 -17.06
CA ARG A 456 -23.04 -18.81 -17.57
C ARG A 456 -22.18 -19.66 -16.66
#